data_AF-A0A1F8RZI3-F1
#
_entry.id   AF-A0A1F8RZI3-F1
#
_cell.length_a   1.000
_cell.length_b   1.000
_cell.length_c   1.000
_cell.angle_alpha   90.00
_cell.angle_beta   90.00
_cell.angle_gamma   90.00
#
_symmetry.space_group_name_H-M   'P 1'
#
loop_
_entity.id
_entity.type
_entity.pdbx_description
1 polymer ?
#
loop_
_entity_poly.entity_id
_entity_poly.type
_entity_poly.pdbx_seq_one_letter_code
_entity_poly.pdbx_strand_id
1 'polypeptide(L)'
;MGETGGRRRRRIRPWLAMLTIAGVLLAGCGAILESPPAPTPADFPGIAGELANRGLDLADIVSGDDGCDDDSLTATAIGFDASGLGQAEPTRLRVYIFRNGETYDRRRPDIDACVAQWATDPATVEMVDARPFVLAGQGPWTPEFKAAVREAMTAAAGAGG
;
A
#
# COMPACT_ATOMS: atom_id res chain seq x y z
N MET A 1 -59.06 62.64 40.23
CA MET A 1 -57.79 62.92 39.52
C MET A 1 -56.66 62.21 40.24
N GLY A 2 -55.89 61.35 39.57
CA GLY A 2 -54.81 60.58 40.19
C GLY A 2 -54.27 59.46 39.29
N GLU A 3 -53.36 59.85 38.41
CA GLU A 3 -52.12 59.18 37.97
C GLU A 3 -52.02 57.64 37.75
N THR A 4 -51.70 57.33 36.48
CA THR A 4 -50.62 56.45 35.97
C THR A 4 -50.21 55.19 36.75
N GLY A 5 -50.36 54.03 36.11
CA GLY A 5 -49.76 52.77 36.56
C GLY A 5 -49.53 51.79 35.41
N GLY A 6 -48.27 51.67 35.00
CA GLY A 6 -47.80 51.04 33.76
C GLY A 6 -48.15 49.56 33.57
N ARG A 7 -48.59 49.24 32.34
CA ARG A 7 -48.89 47.89 31.86
C ARG A 7 -47.59 47.17 31.48
N ARG A 8 -46.93 46.49 32.44
CA ARG A 8 -45.80 45.59 32.14
C ARG A 8 -46.32 44.33 31.44
N ARG A 9 -46.20 44.30 30.11
CA ARG A 9 -46.29 43.09 29.28
C ARG A 9 -45.16 42.14 29.71
N ARG A 10 -45.48 41.14 30.55
CA ARG A 10 -44.59 39.99 30.75
C ARG A 10 -44.58 39.18 29.45
N ARG A 11 -43.51 39.33 28.67
CA ARG A 11 -43.15 38.43 27.58
C ARG A 11 -42.86 37.06 28.21
N ILE A 12 -43.87 36.22 28.22
CA ILE A 12 -43.77 34.82 28.61
C ILE A 12 -42.96 34.16 27.49
N ARG A 13 -41.67 33.90 27.75
CA ARG A 13 -40.73 33.31 26.79
C ARG A 13 -41.26 31.92 26.39
N PRO A 14 -41.47 31.64 25.09
CA PRO A 14 -41.95 30.35 24.60
C PRO A 14 -40.80 29.33 24.60
N TRP A 15 -40.19 29.13 25.76
CA TRP A 15 -39.01 28.29 25.95
C TRP A 15 -39.37 26.86 26.40
N LEU A 16 -40.63 26.47 26.22
CA LEU A 16 -41.19 25.19 26.66
C LEU A 16 -41.83 24.37 25.53
N ALA A 17 -41.75 24.85 24.27
CA ALA A 17 -42.31 24.15 23.10
C ALA A 17 -41.24 23.60 22.14
N MET A 18 -39.96 23.59 22.55
CA MET A 18 -38.84 23.17 21.70
C MET A 18 -38.01 22.06 22.38
N LEU A 19 -38.68 21.15 23.08
CA LEU A 19 -38.05 20.05 23.84
C LEU A 19 -38.64 18.67 23.47
N THR A 20 -39.33 18.57 22.33
CA THR A 20 -40.00 17.33 21.86
C THR A 20 -39.64 16.93 20.42
N ILE A 21 -38.58 17.50 19.83
CA ILE A 21 -38.02 17.10 18.52
C ILE A 21 -36.51 16.86 18.67
N ALA A 22 -36.09 16.09 19.66
CA ALA A 22 -34.68 15.76 19.89
C ALA A 22 -34.43 14.27 20.17
N GLY A 23 -35.35 13.39 19.76
CA GLY A 23 -35.33 11.97 20.14
C GLY A 23 -35.18 10.95 19.02
N VAL A 24 -35.23 11.31 17.73
CA VAL A 24 -35.32 10.31 16.63
C VAL A 24 -34.45 10.65 15.41
N LEU A 25 -33.22 11.14 15.63
CA LEU A 25 -32.27 11.39 14.53
C LEU A 25 -30.89 10.74 14.73
N LEU A 26 -30.75 9.77 15.65
CA LEU A 26 -29.48 9.07 15.91
C LEU A 26 -29.48 7.59 15.51
N ALA A 27 -30.50 7.10 14.80
CA ALA A 27 -30.61 5.70 14.37
C ALA A 27 -30.63 5.54 12.84
N GLY A 28 -29.92 6.42 12.12
CA GLY A 28 -30.00 6.49 10.66
C GLY A 28 -28.67 6.60 9.91
N CYS A 29 -27.50 6.55 10.58
CA CYS A 29 -26.28 6.15 9.88
C CYS A 29 -26.34 4.63 9.81
N GLY A 30 -26.94 4.12 8.74
CA GLY A 30 -26.92 2.71 8.41
C GLY A 30 -25.52 2.20 8.65
N ALA A 31 -25.43 1.22 9.54
CA ALA A 31 -24.33 0.29 9.54
C ALA A 31 -24.34 -0.38 8.16
N ILE A 32 -23.72 0.27 7.18
CA ILE A 32 -23.19 -0.40 6.02
C ILE A 32 -22.08 -1.28 6.59
N LEU A 33 -22.48 -2.47 7.03
CA LEU A 33 -21.63 -3.62 7.31
C LEU A 33 -21.12 -4.19 5.97
N GLU A 34 -20.79 -3.35 5.00
CA GLU A 34 -19.86 -3.76 3.97
C GLU A 34 -18.51 -3.70 4.67
N SER A 35 -17.99 -4.89 5.00
CA SER A 35 -16.57 -5.01 5.30
C SER A 35 -15.84 -4.25 4.19
N PRO A 36 -14.92 -3.31 4.52
CA PRO A 36 -14.18 -2.60 3.50
C PRO A 36 -13.63 -3.62 2.50
N PRO A 37 -13.75 -3.37 1.18
CA PRO A 37 -13.31 -4.33 0.19
C PRO A 37 -11.90 -4.77 0.55
N ALA A 38 -11.65 -6.08 0.50
CA ALA A 38 -10.32 -6.61 0.78
C ALA A 38 -9.31 -5.80 -0.05
N PRO A 39 -8.22 -5.31 0.56
CA PRO A 39 -7.27 -4.46 -0.15
C PRO A 39 -6.78 -5.21 -1.39
N THR A 40 -6.98 -4.61 -2.55
CA THR A 40 -6.42 -5.11 -3.80
C THR A 40 -4.90 -4.98 -3.73
N PRO A 41 -4.14 -5.96 -4.23
CA PRO A 41 -2.70 -5.82 -4.35
C PRO A 41 -2.34 -4.50 -5.04
N ALA A 42 -1.32 -3.82 -4.54
CA ALA A 42 -0.89 -2.53 -5.08
C ALA A 42 -0.22 -2.66 -6.46
N ASP A 43 -0.38 -1.65 -7.31
CA ASP A 43 0.47 -1.49 -8.49
C ASP A 43 1.86 -0.97 -8.09
N PHE A 44 2.79 -0.89 -9.06
CA PHE A 44 4.16 -0.43 -8.81
C PHE A 44 4.25 0.91 -8.05
N PRO A 45 3.46 1.96 -8.34
CA PRO A 45 3.51 3.19 -7.55
C PRO A 45 3.20 2.98 -6.06
N GLY A 46 2.32 2.03 -5.73
CA GLY A 46 2.04 1.67 -4.33
C GLY A 46 3.19 0.91 -3.69
N ILE A 47 3.81 -0.03 -4.40
CA ILE A 47 5.04 -0.71 -3.95
C ILE A 47 6.16 0.30 -3.70
N ALA A 48 6.40 1.21 -4.65
CA ALA A 48 7.39 2.28 -4.53
C ALA A 48 7.10 3.20 -3.32
N GLY A 49 5.82 3.53 -3.10
CA GLY A 49 5.40 4.29 -1.92
C GLY A 49 5.68 3.55 -0.60
N GLU A 50 5.38 2.25 -0.52
CA GLU A 50 5.68 1.45 0.67
C GLU A 50 7.20 1.32 0.93
N LEU A 51 8.01 1.21 -0.12
CA LEU A 51 9.47 1.21 -0.01
C LEU A 51 9.99 2.57 0.49
N ALA A 52 9.54 3.66 -0.13
CA ALA A 52 9.92 5.03 0.24
C ALA A 52 9.52 5.38 1.68
N ASN A 53 8.31 4.99 2.11
CA ASN A 53 7.83 5.19 3.48
C ASN A 53 8.69 4.47 4.54
N ARG A 54 9.51 3.49 4.13
CA ARG A 54 10.44 2.76 5.00
C ARG A 54 11.88 3.25 4.88
N GLY A 55 12.12 4.38 4.19
CA GLY A 55 13.44 5.01 4.10
C GLY A 55 14.32 4.47 2.98
N LEU A 56 13.72 3.90 1.93
CA LEU A 56 14.42 3.51 0.72
C LEU A 56 14.25 4.59 -0.36
N ASP A 57 15.35 4.99 -0.98
CA ASP A 57 15.35 5.89 -2.13
C ASP A 57 15.37 5.06 -3.42
N LEU A 58 14.45 5.35 -4.35
CA LEU A 58 14.30 4.64 -5.61
C LEU A 58 14.73 5.52 -6.79
N ALA A 59 15.53 4.94 -7.69
CA ALA A 59 16.04 5.59 -8.89
C ALA A 59 16.00 4.65 -10.11
N ASP A 60 16.27 5.19 -11.29
CA ASP A 60 16.49 4.44 -12.54
C ASP A 60 15.42 3.37 -12.84
N ILE A 61 14.16 3.77 -12.67
CA ILE A 61 12.99 2.92 -12.85
C ILE A 61 12.77 2.62 -14.34
N VAL A 62 12.78 1.34 -14.69
CA VAL A 62 12.63 0.84 -16.07
C VAL A 62 11.56 -0.24 -16.10
N SER A 63 10.47 0.05 -16.80
CA SER A 63 9.44 -0.95 -17.12
C SER A 63 9.97 -1.94 -18.16
N GLY A 64 9.72 -3.23 -17.97
CA GLY A 64 10.21 -4.29 -18.84
C GLY A 64 11.60 -4.82 -18.48
N ASP A 65 12.24 -4.35 -17.41
CA ASP A 65 13.54 -4.89 -16.98
C ASP A 65 13.34 -6.15 -16.12
N ASP A 66 13.17 -7.28 -16.80
CA ASP A 66 13.20 -8.63 -16.23
C ASP A 66 14.63 -9.17 -16.08
N GLY A 67 15.58 -8.66 -16.87
CA GLY A 67 16.98 -9.02 -16.83
C GLY A 67 17.30 -10.36 -17.51
N CYS A 68 16.37 -10.94 -18.25
CA CYS A 68 16.55 -12.22 -18.94
C CYS A 68 16.05 -12.15 -20.37
N ASP A 69 16.47 -13.10 -21.22
CA ASP A 69 16.05 -13.15 -22.64
C ASP A 69 14.63 -13.72 -22.84
N ASP A 70 13.87 -13.95 -21.76
CA ASP A 70 12.51 -14.50 -21.80
C ASP A 70 11.45 -13.39 -21.75
N ASP A 71 10.96 -13.01 -22.94
CA ASP A 71 9.93 -11.98 -23.13
C ASP A 71 8.61 -12.25 -22.35
N SER A 72 8.40 -13.47 -21.84
CA SER A 72 7.17 -13.82 -21.13
C SER A 72 7.04 -13.14 -19.77
N LEU A 73 8.15 -12.66 -19.20
CA LEU A 73 8.18 -11.94 -17.92
C LEU A 73 8.30 -10.43 -18.07
N THR A 74 8.80 -9.93 -19.20
CA THR A 74 9.00 -8.51 -19.49
C THR A 74 7.78 -7.66 -19.13
N ALA A 75 6.58 -8.07 -19.55
CA ALA A 75 5.36 -7.31 -19.29
C ALA A 75 4.98 -7.19 -17.80
N THR A 76 5.56 -8.03 -16.94
CA THR A 76 5.33 -8.04 -15.49
C THR A 76 6.47 -7.40 -14.70
N ALA A 77 7.61 -7.15 -15.34
CA ALA A 77 8.83 -6.79 -14.66
C ALA A 77 9.07 -5.28 -14.66
N ILE A 78 9.55 -4.77 -13.53
CA ILE A 78 10.05 -3.41 -13.39
C ILE A 78 11.36 -3.48 -12.63
N GLY A 79 12.43 -2.99 -13.26
CA GLY A 79 13.74 -2.84 -12.63
C GLY A 79 13.92 -1.43 -12.09
N PHE A 80 14.56 -1.29 -10.94
CA PHE A 80 14.86 0.00 -10.33
C PHE A 80 16.04 -0.14 -9.37
N ASP A 81 16.72 0.97 -9.12
CA ASP A 81 17.81 1.02 -8.15
C ASP A 81 17.23 1.44 -6.80
N ALA A 82 17.61 0.75 -5.74
CA ALA A 82 17.21 1.06 -4.38
C ALA A 82 18.42 1.30 -3.49
N SER A 83 18.35 2.34 -2.65
CA SER A 83 19.41 2.70 -1.70
C SER A 83 18.82 3.18 -0.37
N GLY A 84 19.67 3.36 0.64
CA GLY A 84 19.26 3.72 2.00
C GLY A 84 19.48 2.60 3.02
N LEU A 85 19.09 2.83 4.27
CA LEU A 85 19.12 1.84 5.36
C LEU A 85 20.46 1.09 5.51
N GLY A 86 21.56 1.84 5.42
CA GLY A 86 22.92 1.32 5.56
C GLY A 86 23.45 0.55 4.34
N GLN A 87 22.67 0.41 3.27
CA GLN A 87 23.15 -0.17 2.02
C GLN A 87 24.21 0.76 1.40
N ALA A 88 25.43 0.25 1.22
CA ALA A 88 26.59 1.06 0.85
C ALA A 88 26.52 1.60 -0.59
N GLU A 89 25.97 0.80 -1.51
CA GLU A 89 25.80 1.14 -2.92
C GLU A 89 24.35 0.88 -3.34
N PRO A 90 23.80 1.69 -4.28
CA PRO A 90 22.50 1.40 -4.88
C PRO A 90 22.48 -0.03 -5.42
N THR A 91 21.41 -0.75 -5.10
CA THR A 91 21.22 -2.14 -5.51
C THR A 91 20.13 -2.22 -6.56
N ARG A 92 20.43 -2.85 -7.71
CA ARG A 92 19.42 -3.11 -8.74
C ARG A 92 18.44 -4.17 -8.23
N LEU A 93 17.18 -3.77 -8.10
CA LEU A 93 16.06 -4.62 -7.76
C LEU A 93 15.16 -4.78 -8.98
N ARG A 94 14.51 -5.94 -9.06
CA ARG A 94 13.48 -6.25 -10.06
C ARG A 94 12.26 -6.75 -9.34
N VAL A 95 11.12 -6.11 -9.59
CA VAL A 95 9.82 -6.59 -9.12
C VAL A 95 9.02 -7.16 -10.27
N TYR A 96 8.51 -8.36 -10.09
CA TYR A 96 7.62 -9.05 -10.99
C TYR A 96 6.20 -8.99 -10.41
N ILE A 97 5.32 -8.29 -11.09
CA ILE A 97 3.96 -8.00 -10.65
C ILE A 97 2.99 -8.84 -11.48
N PHE A 98 2.37 -9.84 -10.85
CA PHE A 98 1.39 -10.68 -11.52
C PHE A 98 -0.04 -10.20 -11.28
N ARG A 99 -0.90 -10.46 -12.26
CA ARG A 99 -2.31 -10.05 -12.22
C ARG A 99 -3.07 -10.63 -11.01
N ASN A 100 -2.70 -11.81 -10.55
CA ASN A 100 -3.35 -12.52 -9.44
C ASN A 100 -2.45 -13.64 -8.90
N GLY A 101 -2.83 -14.19 -7.73
CA GLY A 101 -2.13 -15.29 -7.08
C GLY A 101 -1.98 -16.55 -7.95
N GLU A 102 -2.98 -16.88 -8.78
CA GLU A 102 -2.91 -18.04 -9.69
C GLU A 102 -1.81 -17.86 -10.75
N THR A 103 -1.70 -16.68 -11.33
CA THR A 103 -0.65 -16.36 -12.31
C THR A 103 0.72 -16.35 -11.64
N TYR A 104 0.80 -15.78 -10.43
CA TYR A 104 2.01 -15.86 -9.60
C TYR A 104 2.43 -17.33 -9.39
N ASP A 105 1.53 -18.21 -8.96
CA ASP A 105 1.86 -19.61 -8.67
C ASP A 105 2.36 -20.36 -9.91
N ARG A 106 1.74 -20.08 -11.06
CA ARG A 106 2.15 -20.68 -12.34
C ARG A 106 3.51 -20.16 -12.82
N ARG A 107 3.81 -18.88 -12.60
CA ARG A 107 5.00 -18.19 -13.16
C ARG A 107 6.16 -18.08 -12.18
N ARG A 108 5.97 -18.38 -10.89
CA ARG A 108 7.02 -18.28 -9.88
C ARG A 108 8.30 -19.07 -10.24
N PRO A 109 8.23 -20.29 -10.80
CA PRO A 109 9.43 -21.01 -11.22
C PRO A 109 10.18 -20.33 -12.37
N ASP A 110 9.47 -19.61 -13.25
CA ASP A 110 10.08 -18.88 -14.37
C ASP A 110 10.99 -17.75 -13.85
N ILE A 111 10.66 -17.17 -12.69
CA ILE A 111 11.51 -16.15 -12.05
C ILE A 111 12.87 -16.73 -11.63
N ASP A 112 12.94 -17.96 -11.10
CA ASP A 112 14.22 -18.55 -10.72
C ASP A 112 15.13 -18.75 -11.94
N ALA A 113 14.55 -19.17 -13.07
CA ALA A 113 15.26 -19.31 -14.33
C ALA A 113 15.73 -17.94 -14.89
N CYS A 114 14.92 -16.90 -14.74
CA CYS A 114 15.26 -15.54 -15.15
C CYS A 114 16.38 -14.95 -14.28
N VAL A 115 16.26 -15.09 -12.95
CA VAL A 115 17.27 -14.67 -11.97
C VAL A 115 18.63 -15.29 -12.26
N ALA A 116 18.67 -16.57 -12.62
CA ALA A 116 19.91 -17.27 -12.94
C ALA A 116 20.66 -16.68 -14.15
N GLN A 117 20.00 -15.89 -15.01
CA GLN A 117 20.62 -15.28 -16.18
C GLN A 117 21.34 -13.96 -15.86
N TRP A 118 20.80 -13.16 -14.93
CA TRP A 118 21.39 -11.86 -14.57
C TRP A 118 22.17 -11.86 -13.25
N ALA A 119 21.98 -12.87 -12.39
CA ALA A 119 22.71 -12.97 -11.14
C ALA A 119 24.22 -13.07 -11.40
N THR A 120 24.99 -12.16 -10.79
CA THR A 120 26.46 -12.22 -10.87
C THR A 120 26.99 -13.35 -9.99
N ASP A 121 26.39 -13.49 -8.81
CA ASP A 121 26.66 -14.60 -7.88
C ASP A 121 25.32 -15.16 -7.38
N PRO A 122 24.95 -16.39 -7.79
CA PRO A 122 23.70 -17.03 -7.38
C PRO A 122 23.58 -17.22 -5.87
N ALA A 123 24.69 -17.36 -5.14
CA ALA A 123 24.67 -17.62 -3.70
C ALA A 123 24.27 -16.40 -2.86
N THR A 124 24.36 -15.20 -3.45
CA THR A 124 24.07 -13.93 -2.77
C THR A 124 22.79 -13.27 -3.28
N VAL A 125 22.07 -13.90 -4.21
CA VAL A 125 20.76 -13.41 -4.63
C VAL A 125 19.80 -13.43 -3.44
N GLU A 126 19.06 -12.34 -3.29
CA GLU A 126 17.98 -12.24 -2.33
C GLU A 126 16.66 -12.06 -3.04
N MET A 127 15.65 -12.81 -2.58
CA MET A 127 14.29 -12.76 -3.10
C MET A 127 13.30 -12.59 -1.97
N VAL A 128 12.26 -11.80 -2.25
CA VAL A 128 11.11 -11.60 -1.39
C VAL A 128 9.86 -12.02 -2.16
N ASP A 129 9.28 -13.12 -1.70
CA ASP A 129 8.01 -13.64 -2.17
C ASP A 129 6.87 -13.02 -1.38
N ALA A 130 6.00 -12.26 -2.06
CA ALA A 130 4.85 -11.60 -1.48
C ALA A 130 3.71 -11.61 -2.50
N ARG A 131 3.00 -12.74 -2.59
CA ARG A 131 1.93 -12.97 -3.59
C ARG A 131 0.98 -11.76 -3.71
N PRO A 132 0.72 -11.22 -4.92
CA PRO A 132 1.08 -11.74 -6.25
C PRO A 132 2.39 -11.16 -6.81
N PHE A 133 3.35 -10.81 -5.98
CA PHE A 133 4.62 -10.20 -6.36
C PHE A 133 5.82 -11.08 -6.01
N VAL A 134 6.87 -10.95 -6.81
CA VAL A 134 8.22 -11.40 -6.47
C VAL A 134 9.15 -10.20 -6.62
N LEU A 135 9.96 -9.91 -5.62
CA LEU A 135 11.06 -8.96 -5.76
C LEU A 135 12.38 -9.69 -5.62
N ALA A 136 13.32 -9.45 -6.54
CA ALA A 136 14.63 -10.07 -6.55
C ALA A 136 15.73 -9.02 -6.75
N GLY A 137 16.92 -9.28 -6.23
CA GLY A 137 18.10 -8.46 -6.48
C GLY A 137 19.39 -9.14 -6.04
N GLN A 138 20.51 -8.60 -6.48
CA GLN A 138 21.83 -9.05 -6.03
C GLN A 138 22.05 -8.58 -4.59
N GLY A 139 22.41 -9.50 -3.69
CA GLY A 139 22.84 -9.19 -2.33
C GLY A 139 24.37 -9.22 -2.17
N PRO A 140 24.87 -9.25 -0.93
CA PRO A 140 24.10 -9.27 0.31
C PRO A 140 23.45 -7.92 0.61
N TRP A 141 22.21 -7.96 1.08
CA TRP A 141 21.52 -6.77 1.60
C TRP A 141 21.86 -6.58 3.08
N THR A 142 21.93 -5.33 3.51
CA THR A 142 21.98 -5.07 4.95
C THR A 142 20.72 -5.61 5.63
N PRO A 143 20.79 -6.02 6.91
CA PRO A 143 19.62 -6.53 7.63
C PRO A 143 18.44 -5.55 7.63
N GLU A 144 18.71 -4.25 7.76
CA GLU A 144 17.71 -3.19 7.79
C GLU A 144 17.06 -2.98 6.42
N PHE A 145 17.85 -2.94 5.34
CA PHE A 145 17.35 -2.89 3.97
C PHE A 145 16.46 -4.09 3.66
N LYS A 146 16.92 -5.31 3.98
CA LYS A 146 16.17 -6.55 3.77
C LYS A 146 14.84 -6.56 4.53
N ALA A 147 14.84 -6.12 5.78
CA ALA A 147 13.63 -6.04 6.59
C ALA A 147 12.63 -5.05 5.97
N ALA A 148 13.09 -3.84 5.61
CA ALA A 148 12.25 -2.82 5.00
C ALA A 148 11.65 -3.26 3.67
N VAL A 149 12.45 -3.89 2.78
CA VAL A 149 11.94 -4.44 1.52
C VAL A 149 10.88 -5.51 1.78
N ARG A 150 11.13 -6.45 2.71
CA ARG A 150 10.16 -7.50 3.06
C ARG A 150 8.84 -6.93 3.58
N GLU A 151 8.91 -5.95 4.47
CA GLU A 151 7.74 -5.30 5.04
C GLU A 151 6.97 -4.48 4.00
N ALA A 152 7.67 -3.77 3.12
CA ALA A 152 7.06 -3.03 2.02
C ALA A 152 6.30 -3.95 1.07
N MET A 153 6.94 -5.04 0.64
CA MET A 153 6.33 -6.02 -0.26
C MET A 153 5.12 -6.70 0.38
N THR A 154 5.20 -7.04 1.67
CA THR A 154 4.07 -7.62 2.41
C THR A 154 2.90 -6.64 2.54
N ALA A 155 3.19 -5.37 2.86
CA ALA A 155 2.17 -4.34 2.95
C ALA A 155 1.50 -4.07 1.61
N ALA A 156 2.28 -3.99 0.53
CA ALA A 156 1.79 -3.78 -0.82
C ALA A 156 0.94 -4.95 -1.34
N ALA A 157 1.27 -6.19 -0.95
CA ALA A 157 0.49 -7.38 -1.31
C ALA A 157 -0.91 -7.38 -0.67
N GLY A 158 -1.04 -6.74 0.50
CA GLY A 158 -2.29 -6.70 1.26
C GLY A 158 -2.75 -8.09 1.73
N ALA A 159 -4.03 -8.20 2.07
CA ALA A 159 -4.65 -9.45 2.52
C ALA A 159 -5.11 -10.37 1.35
N GLY A 160 -4.87 -9.97 0.10
CA GLY A 160 -5.50 -10.53 -1.09
C GLY A 160 -4.60 -11.31 -2.05
N GLY A 161 -3.42 -11.74 -1.59
CA GLY A 161 -2.52 -12.62 -2.37
C GLY A 161 -3.10 -14.00 -2.61
#